data_AF-A0AAN4ZI05-F1
#
_entry.id   AF-A0AAN4ZI05-F1
#
_cell.length_a   1.000
_cell.length_b   1.000
_cell.length_c   1.000
_cell.angle_alpha   90.00
_cell.angle_beta   90.00
_cell.angle_gamma   90.00
#
_symmetry.space_group_name_H-M   'P 1'
#
loop_
_entity.id
_entity.type
_entity.pdbx_description
1 polymer ?
#
loop_
_entity_poly.entity_id
_entity_poly.type
_entity_poly.pdbx_seq_one_letter_code
_entity_poly.pdbx_strand_id
1 'polypeptide(L)' 'KELGFREAGEVCVRSPTLMMGYLNRPEATADSIDKDGWLHTGDIGYLDEEGRLYIVDRLKELIKVKGLQV' A
#
# COMPACT_ATOMS: atom_id res chain seq x y z
N LYS A 1 -3.59 -11.14 4.61
CA LYS A 1 -2.86 -12.43 4.69
C LYS A 1 -1.45 -12.17 4.21
N GLU A 2 -0.43 -12.59 4.96
CA GLU A 2 0.96 -12.50 4.49
C GLU A 2 1.19 -13.52 3.37
N LEU A 3 1.96 -13.12 2.36
CA LEU A 3 2.26 -13.91 1.18
C LEU A 3 3.72 -14.38 1.21
N GLY A 4 4.01 -15.44 0.45
CA GLY A 4 5.36 -15.96 0.29
C GLY A 4 6.24 -15.04 -0.57
N PHE A 5 7.54 -15.34 -0.64
CA PHE A 5 8.43 -14.68 -1.59
C PHE A 5 7.94 -14.92 -3.03
N ARG A 6 8.05 -13.88 -3.87
CA ARG A 6 7.62 -13.86 -5.27
C ARG A 6 6.10 -14.07 -5.48
N GLU A 7 5.30 -14.00 -4.43
CA GLU A 7 3.84 -13.96 -4.55
C GLU A 7 3.38 -12.50 -4.63
N ALA A 8 2.69 -12.15 -5.71
CA ALA A 8 2.16 -10.80 -5.90
C ALA A 8 0.92 -10.57 -5.04
N GLY A 9 0.89 -9.44 -4.35
CA GLY A 9 -0.27 -8.98 -3.59
C GLY A 9 -0.20 -7.48 -3.31
N GLU A 10 -1.19 -6.97 -2.58
CA GLU A 10 -1.17 -5.56 -2.17
C GLU A 10 -0.01 -5.32 -1.19
N VAL A 11 0.72 -4.25 -1.45
CA VAL A 11 1.75 -3.75 -0.53
C VAL A 11 1.06 -3.01 0.61
N CYS A 12 1.05 -3.62 1.78
CA CYS A 12 0.58 -2.99 3.02
C CYS A 12 1.78 -2.56 3.87
N VAL A 13 1.73 -1.36 4.44
CA VAL A 13 2.84 -0.78 5.22
C VAL A 13 2.40 -0.46 6.64
N ARG A 14 3.27 -0.74 7.61
CA ARG A 14 3.12 -0.30 9.01
C ARG A 14 4.46 0.25 9.51
N SER A 15 4.47 1.49 9.98
CA SER A 15 5.68 2.19 10.48
C SER A 15 5.30 3.23 11.54
N PRO A 16 6.19 3.54 12.51
CA PRO A 16 6.00 4.66 13.44
C PRO A 16 5.86 6.03 12.75
N THR A 17 6.31 6.14 11.50
CA THR A 17 6.28 7.39 10.72
C THR A 17 5.04 7.50 9.82
N LEU A 18 4.11 6.54 9.86
CA LEU A 18 2.87 6.63 9.09
C LEU A 18 1.99 7.81 9.56
N MET A 19 1.16 8.30 8.64
CA MET A 19 0.14 9.28 8.96
C MET A 19 -0.83 8.74 10.01
N MET A 20 -1.35 9.62 10.86
CA MET A 20 -2.44 9.26 11.80
C MET A 20 -3.78 9.02 11.07
N GLY A 21 -3.88 9.49 9.83
CA GLY A 21 -5.08 9.46 9.00
C GLY A 21 -5.19 10.69 8.14
N TYR A 22 -6.26 10.74 7.35
CA TYR A 22 -6.59 11.90 6.53
C TYR A 22 -7.29 12.97 7.39
N LEU A 23 -6.84 14.22 7.25
CA LEU A 23 -7.38 15.35 8.00
C LEU A 23 -8.89 15.51 7.76
N ASN A 24 -9.68 15.47 8.84
CA ASN A 24 -11.14 15.59 8.83
C ASN A 24 -11.85 14.56 7.92
N ARG A 25 -11.24 13.40 7.68
CA ARG A 25 -11.77 12.34 6.81
C ARG A 25 -11.67 10.98 7.52
N PRO A 26 -12.49 10.73 8.55
CA PRO A 26 -12.44 9.49 9.32
C PRO A 26 -12.80 8.25 8.49
N GLU A 27 -13.78 8.36 7.58
CA GLU A 27 -14.18 7.26 6.68
C GLU A 27 -13.04 6.87 5.74
N ALA A 28 -12.46 7.84 5.02
CA ALA A 28 -11.32 7.56 4.14
C ALA A 28 -10.09 7.02 4.89
N THR A 29 -9.94 7.41 6.16
CA THR A 29 -8.89 6.88 7.05
C THR A 29 -9.15 5.41 7.35
N ALA A 30 -10.39 5.04 7.74
CA ALA A 30 -10.77 3.67 8.00
C ALA A 30 -10.74 2.78 6.74
N ASP A 31 -11.01 3.35 5.57
CA ASP A 31 -10.90 2.65 4.28
C ASP A 31 -9.45 2.38 3.86
N SER A 32 -8.50 3.19 4.33
CA SER A 32 -7.09 3.09 3.92
C SER A 32 -6.19 2.48 4.99
N ILE A 33 -6.53 2.62 6.27
CA ILE A 33 -5.80 2.07 7.41
C ILE A 33 -6.71 1.08 8.11
N ASP A 34 -6.32 -0.19 8.12
CA ASP A 34 -7.13 -1.23 8.76
C ASP A 34 -7.09 -1.15 10.30
N LYS A 35 -7.94 -1.96 10.94
CA LYS A 35 -8.04 -2.06 12.41
C LYS A 35 -6.75 -2.52 13.10
N ASP A 36 -5.83 -3.15 12.36
CA ASP A 36 -4.56 -3.68 12.85
C ASP A 36 -3.38 -2.71 12.58
N GLY A 37 -3.70 -1.53 12.02
CA GLY A 37 -2.80 -0.40 11.78
C GLY A 37 -2.03 -0.47 10.47
N TRP A 38 -2.45 -1.29 9.50
CA TRP A 38 -1.80 -1.41 8.20
C TRP A 38 -2.39 -0.41 7.20
N LEU A 39 -1.52 0.38 6.57
CA LEU A 39 -1.87 1.23 5.44
C LEU A 39 -1.93 0.39 4.15
N HIS A 40 -3.09 0.34 3.54
CA HIS A 40 -3.35 -0.20 2.20
C HIS A 40 -2.92 0.82 1.14
N THR A 41 -1.77 0.58 0.49
CA THR A 41 -1.20 1.53 -0.47
C THR A 41 -1.91 1.51 -1.83
N GLY A 42 -2.60 0.43 -2.15
CA GLY A 42 -3.15 0.18 -3.49
C GLY A 42 -2.09 -0.11 -4.56
N ASP A 43 -0.80 -0.27 -4.20
CA ASP A 43 0.24 -0.77 -5.10
C ASP A 43 0.31 -2.31 -4.99
N ILE A 44 0.46 -3.00 -6.11
CA ILE A 44 0.65 -4.46 -6.15
C ILE A 44 2.14 -4.74 -6.34
N GLY A 45 2.68 -5.62 -5.49
CA GLY A 45 4.08 -5.98 -5.51
C GLY A 45 4.36 -7.33 -4.87
N TYR A 46 5.63 -7.72 -4.90
CA TYR A 46 6.14 -8.90 -4.20
C TYR A 46 7.53 -8.62 -3.62
N LEU A 47 7.90 -9.38 -2.60
CA LEU A 47 9.26 -9.42 -2.06
C LEU A 47 10.03 -10.58 -2.68
N ASP A 48 11.29 -10.36 -3.01
CA ASP A 48 12.22 -11.46 -3.29
C ASP A 48 12.87 -11.99 -2.01
N GLU A 49 13.67 -13.05 -2.17
CA GLU A 49 14.35 -13.74 -1.08
C GLU A 49 15.39 -12.87 -0.35
N GLU A 50 15.81 -11.76 -0.96
CA GLU A 50 16.74 -10.78 -0.39
C GLU A 50 15.99 -9.60 0.27
N GLY A 51 14.65 -9.66 0.33
CA GLY A 51 13.79 -8.65 0.94
C GLY A 51 13.61 -7.39 0.09
N ARG A 52 13.92 -7.45 -1.22
CA ARG A 52 13.70 -6.33 -2.14
C ARG A 52 12.25 -6.32 -2.62
N LEU A 53 11.63 -5.16 -2.54
CA LEU A 53 10.25 -4.94 -3.00
C LEU A 53 10.21 -4.54 -4.46
N TYR A 54 9.41 -5.27 -5.25
CA TYR A 54 9.13 -4.99 -6.65
C TYR A 54 7.67 -4.61 -6.81
N ILE A 55 7.40 -3.44 -7.40
CA ILE A 55 6.04 -2.99 -7.73
C ILE A 55 5.74 -3.42 -9.17
N VAL A 56 4.68 -4.19 -9.36
CA VAL A 56 4.32 -4.80 -10.64
C VAL A 56 2.99 -4.29 -11.20
N ASP A 57 2.10 -3.79 -10.36
CA ASP A 57 0.80 -3.27 -10.80
C ASP A 57 0.19 -2.30 -9.77
N ARG A 58 -1.01 -1.79 -10.03
CA ARG A 58 -1.83 -1.02 -9.07
C ARG A 58 -3.25 -1.55 -9.00
N LEU A 59 -3.77 -1.59 -7.78
CA LEU A 59 -5.13 -2.05 -7.46
C LEU A 59 -6.19 -1.00 -7.82
N LYS A 60 -5.82 0.30 -7.77
CA LYS A 60 -6.66 1.42 -8.20
C LYS A 60 -6.18 1.92 -9.57
N GLU A 61 -7.11 2.25 -10.47
CA GLU A 61 -6.87 2.86 -11.79
C GLU A 61 -6.38 4.33 -11.69
N LEU A 62 -5.43 4.60 -10.80
CA LEU A 62 -4.75 5.88 -10.69
C LEU A 62 -3.52 5.84 -11.60
N ILE A 63 -3.64 6.47 -12.76
CA ILE A 63 -2.53 6.59 -13.70
C ILE A 63 -1.52 7.58 -13.11
N LYS A 64 -0.23 7.22 -13.11
CA LYS A 64 0.84 8.18 -12.83
C LYS A 64 1.35 8.77 -14.14
N VAL A 65 0.97 9.99 -14.46
CA VAL A 65 1.50 10.70 -15.65
C VAL A 65 2.69 11.55 -15.21
N LYS A 66 3.88 11.28 -15.76
CA LYS A 66 5.13 11.99 -15.43
C LYS A 66 5.47 11.97 -13.92
N GLY A 67 5.10 10.90 -13.21
CA GLY A 67 5.32 10.77 -11.76
C GLY A 67 4.31 11.52 -10.89
N LEU A 68 3.35 12.21 -11.50
CA LEU A 68 2.23 12.85 -10.80
C LEU A 68 1.04 11.92 -10.78
N GLN A 69 0.34 11.86 -9.65
CA GLN A 69 -0.92 11.14 -9.50
C GLN A 69 -2.04 11.95 -10.16
N VAL A 70 -2.76 11.35 -11.11
CA VAL A 70 -3.95 11.94 -11.75
C VAL A 70 -5.21 11.16 -11.39
#